data_AF-A0A8I0E4B0-F1
#
_entry.id   AF-A0A8I0E4B0-F1
#
_cell.length_a   1.000
_cell.length_b   1.000
_cell.length_c   1.000
_cell.angle_alpha   90.00
_cell.angle_beta   90.00
_cell.angle_gamma   90.00
#
_symmetry.space_group_name_H-M   'P 1'
#
loop_
_entity.id
_entity.type
_entity.pdbx_description
1 polymer ?
#
loop_
_entity_poly.entity_id
_entity_poly.type
_entity_poly.pdbx_seq_one_letter_code
_entity_poly.pdbx_strand_id
1 'polypeptide(L)'
;MSGKAFFVDLTKCTACRGCQVACKQWNKLPAEETKNWGSHQNPKDLSAITYKLVHMQEIADAQGGLVTWAFFPEQCRHCIEPPCKMTADAYDSAAIYHDEKTGAVVFTEKTKDLPDFNEIREACPYNI
;
A
#
# COMPACT_ATOMS: atom_id res chain seq x y z
N MET A 1 8.16 -23.40 1.13
CA MET A 1 7.28 -22.77 0.12
C MET A 1 8.15 -21.92 -0.81
N SER A 2 8.02 -22.05 -2.13
CA SER A 2 8.72 -21.23 -3.12
C SER A 2 7.81 -20.09 -3.61
N GLY A 3 7.63 -19.04 -2.80
CA GLY A 3 6.84 -17.86 -3.17
C GLY A 3 7.67 -16.78 -3.88
N LYS A 4 7.05 -15.64 -4.20
CA LYS A 4 7.73 -14.41 -4.64
C LYS A 4 7.84 -13.45 -3.46
N ALA A 5 8.84 -12.57 -3.51
CA ALA A 5 9.05 -11.54 -2.50
C ALA A 5 9.62 -10.26 -3.14
N PHE A 6 9.41 -9.14 -2.46
CA PHE A 6 10.05 -7.87 -2.80
C PHE A 6 11.01 -7.49 -1.69
N PHE A 7 12.25 -7.14 -2.05
CA PHE A 7 13.16 -6.43 -1.18
C PHE A 7 13.21 -4.97 -1.63
N VAL A 8 12.80 -4.05 -0.75
CA VAL A 8 12.77 -2.61 -1.02
C VAL A 8 13.85 -1.95 -0.17
N ASP A 9 15.00 -1.69 -0.78
CA ASP A 9 16.11 -0.98 -0.14
C ASP A 9 15.82 0.53 -0.09
N LEU A 10 15.33 1.00 1.06
CA LEU A 10 14.95 2.39 1.27
C LEU A 10 16.14 3.36 1.22
N THR A 11 17.36 2.88 1.47
CA THR A 11 18.58 3.71 1.45
C THR A 11 18.95 4.21 0.06
N LYS A 12 18.39 3.57 -0.98
CA LYS A 12 18.60 3.93 -2.39
C LYS A 12 17.41 4.64 -3.02
N CYS A 13 16.33 4.84 -2.27
CA CYS A 13 15.18 5.56 -2.77
C CYS A 13 15.53 7.05 -2.95
N THR A 14 15.19 7.61 -4.11
CA THR A 14 15.39 9.04 -4.42
C THR A 14 14.07 9.81 -4.51
N ALA A 15 12.98 9.20 -4.05
CA ALA A 15 11.61 9.73 -4.18
C ALA A 15 11.24 10.21 -5.60
N CYS A 16 11.78 9.58 -6.65
CA CYS A 16 11.45 9.94 -8.04
C CYS A 16 9.97 9.70 -8.42
N ARG A 17 9.22 8.96 -7.58
CA ARG A 17 7.81 8.56 -7.77
C ARG A 17 7.52 7.75 -9.04
N GLY A 18 8.55 7.27 -9.73
CA GLY A 18 8.39 6.38 -10.88
C GLY A 18 7.57 5.13 -10.56
N CYS A 19 7.77 4.52 -9.37
CA CYS A 19 7.00 3.36 -8.93
C CYS A 19 5.50 3.66 -8.70
N GLN A 20 5.16 4.83 -8.17
CA GLN A 20 3.78 5.28 -7.96
C GLN A 20 3.07 5.50 -9.30
N VAL A 21 3.74 6.14 -10.27
CA VAL A 21 3.20 6.35 -11.62
C VAL A 21 3.08 5.03 -12.38
N ALA A 22 4.10 4.17 -12.34
CA ALA A 22 4.10 2.88 -13.03
C ALA A 22 2.99 1.95 -12.52
N CYS A 23 2.71 1.96 -11.21
CA CYS A 23 1.60 1.20 -10.63
C CYS A 23 0.26 1.61 -11.23
N LYS A 24 -0.03 2.93 -11.33
CA LYS A 24 -1.24 3.41 -11.97
C LYS A 24 -1.26 3.12 -13.47
N GLN A 25 -0.14 3.29 -14.16
CA GLN A 25 -0.03 3.04 -15.60
C GLN A 25 -0.37 1.58 -15.94
N TRP A 26 0.22 0.63 -15.23
CA TRP A 26 0.00 -0.79 -15.47
C TRP A 26 -1.44 -1.21 -15.18
N ASN A 27 -2.00 -0.71 -14.07
CA ASN A 27 -3.37 -1.03 -13.65
C ASN A 27 -4.44 -0.12 -14.29
N LYS A 28 -4.05 0.81 -15.17
CA LYS A 28 -4.94 1.79 -15.82
C LYS A 28 -5.79 2.59 -14.82
N LEU A 29 -5.21 2.94 -13.67
CA LEU A 29 -5.90 3.70 -12.63
C LEU A 29 -5.88 5.20 -12.92
N PRO A 30 -6.97 5.94 -12.64
CA PRO A 30 -7.00 7.38 -12.83
C PRO A 30 -6.11 8.10 -11.80
N ALA A 31 -5.79 9.36 -12.09
CA ALA A 31 -5.23 10.27 -11.09
C ALA A 31 -6.28 10.65 -10.03
N GLU A 32 -5.82 11.02 -8.85
CA GLU A 32 -6.67 11.63 -7.82
C GLU A 32 -6.62 13.16 -7.93
N GLU A 33 -7.75 13.81 -7.61
CA GLU A 33 -7.74 15.25 -7.36
C GLU A 33 -7.01 15.51 -6.04
N THR A 34 -5.92 16.25 -6.11
CA THR A 34 -5.06 16.54 -4.95
C THR A 34 -4.70 18.02 -4.91
N LYS A 35 -4.32 18.49 -3.73
CA LYS A 35 -3.78 19.84 -3.52
C LYS A 35 -2.52 19.75 -2.68
N ASN A 36 -1.61 20.69 -2.89
CA ASN A 36 -0.46 20.81 -1.99
C ASN A 36 -0.96 21.19 -0.58
N TRP A 37 -0.45 20.49 0.43
CA TRP A 37 -0.84 20.65 1.84
C TRP A 37 0.37 20.97 2.73
N GLY A 38 1.46 21.46 2.15
CA GLY A 38 2.73 21.70 2.84
C GLY A 38 3.71 20.53 2.74
N SER A 39 3.50 19.61 1.78
CA SER A 39 4.40 18.48 1.53
C SER A 39 4.50 18.18 0.03
N HIS A 40 5.66 17.65 -0.38
CA HIS A 40 5.86 17.09 -1.72
C HIS A 40 5.09 15.78 -1.94
N GLN A 41 4.70 15.09 -0.86
CA GLN A 41 3.88 13.90 -0.91
C GLN A 41 2.49 14.21 -1.44
N ASN A 42 2.11 13.53 -2.52
CA ASN A 42 0.74 13.48 -3.03
C ASN A 42 0.52 12.17 -3.82
N PRO A 43 -0.65 11.50 -3.69
CA PRO A 43 -1.75 11.80 -2.76
C PRO A 43 -1.37 11.75 -1.28
N LYS A 44 -2.29 12.17 -0.40
CA LYS A 44 -2.03 12.16 1.05
C LYS A 44 -1.89 10.76 1.62
N ASP A 45 -2.65 9.83 1.09
CA ASP A 45 -2.72 8.45 1.57
C ASP A 45 -3.02 7.51 0.39
N LEU A 46 -2.99 6.20 0.66
CA LEU A 46 -3.52 5.19 -0.26
C LEU A 46 -5.03 5.37 -0.47
N SER A 47 -5.52 4.78 -1.55
CA SER A 47 -6.95 4.78 -1.86
C SER A 47 -7.30 3.59 -2.75
N ALA A 48 -8.60 3.41 -3.01
CA ALA A 48 -9.09 2.42 -3.97
C ALA A 48 -8.54 2.60 -5.40
N ILE A 49 -7.91 3.73 -5.72
CA ILE A 49 -7.26 4.00 -7.01
C ILE A 49 -5.77 4.32 -6.89
N THR A 50 -5.18 4.26 -5.69
CA THR A 50 -3.74 4.48 -5.44
C THR A 50 -3.20 3.37 -4.54
N TYR A 51 -2.63 2.33 -5.16
CA TYR A 51 -2.10 1.15 -4.44
C TYR A 51 -0.64 1.29 -3.99
N LYS A 52 0.03 2.32 -4.49
CA LYS A 52 1.45 2.59 -4.26
C LYS A 52 1.62 4.08 -4.00
N LEU A 53 2.18 4.45 -2.86
CA LEU A 53 2.41 5.85 -2.48
C LEU A 53 3.85 6.02 -1.97
N VAL A 54 4.54 7.04 -2.44
CA VAL A 54 5.83 7.43 -1.84
C VAL A 54 5.58 8.43 -0.72
N HIS A 55 5.68 7.96 0.52
CA HIS A 55 5.72 8.82 1.69
C HIS A 55 7.05 9.56 1.77
N MET A 56 6.98 10.83 2.16
CA MET A 56 8.14 11.73 2.21
C MET A 56 8.14 12.47 3.55
N GLN A 57 9.09 12.13 4.42
CA GLN A 57 9.16 12.67 5.77
C GLN A 57 10.52 13.34 6.04
N GLU A 58 10.48 14.63 6.35
CA GLU A 58 11.63 15.36 6.87
C GLU A 58 11.80 15.06 8.35
N ILE A 59 12.98 14.58 8.74
CA ILE A 59 13.38 14.30 10.12
C ILE A 59 14.37 15.37 10.53
N ALA A 60 14.00 16.17 11.53
CA ALA A 60 14.82 17.23 12.08
C ALA A 60 15.44 16.83 13.43
N ASP A 61 16.56 17.46 13.78
CA ASP A 61 17.13 17.39 15.13
C ASP A 61 16.32 18.25 16.13
N ALA A 62 16.74 18.24 17.40
CA ALA A 62 16.09 19.00 18.46
C ALA A 62 16.20 20.53 18.30
N GLN A 63 17.07 21.00 17.40
CA GLN A 63 17.28 22.42 17.10
C GLN A 63 16.58 22.84 15.79
N GLY A 64 15.90 21.92 15.11
CA GLY A 64 15.18 22.18 13.86
C GLY A 64 16.03 22.06 12.59
N GLY A 65 17.27 21.58 12.69
CA GLY A 65 18.12 21.27 11.53
C GLY A 65 17.65 19.99 10.84
N LEU A 66 17.53 20.02 9.50
CA LEU A 66 17.17 18.81 8.74
C LEU A 66 18.31 17.78 8.81
N VAL A 67 18.02 16.61 9.36
CA VAL A 67 18.97 15.50 9.48
C VAL A 67 18.81 14.50 8.34
N THR A 68 17.57 14.18 7.97
CA THR A 68 17.28 13.17 6.95
C THR A 68 15.95 13.47 6.27
N TRP A 69 15.91 13.23 4.97
CA TRP A 69 14.65 13.13 4.23
C TRP A 69 14.36 11.66 3.94
N ALA A 70 13.47 11.07 4.72
CA ALA A 70 13.14 9.66 4.65
C ALA A 70 12.04 9.41 3.60
N PHE A 71 12.23 8.39 2.78
CA PHE A 71 11.29 8.02 1.72
C PHE A 71 10.80 6.59 1.92
N PHE A 72 9.48 6.41 1.85
CA PHE A 72 8.86 5.10 2.01
C PHE A 72 7.83 4.82 0.91
N PRO A 73 8.17 4.01 -0.11
CA PRO A 73 7.25 3.65 -1.18
C PRO A 73 6.29 2.53 -0.68
N GLU A 74 5.25 2.92 0.03
CA GLU A 74 4.24 2.04 0.61
C GLU A 74 3.44 1.26 -0.44
N GLN A 75 3.17 -0.02 -0.14
CA GLN A 75 2.31 -0.95 -0.90
C GLN A 75 1.84 -2.10 0.00
N CYS A 76 0.83 -2.89 -0.40
CA CYS A 76 0.50 -4.15 0.27
C CYS A 76 1.74 -5.02 0.54
N ARG A 77 1.81 -5.62 1.74
CA ARG A 77 2.93 -6.47 2.16
C ARG A 77 2.78 -7.92 1.70
N HIS A 78 1.63 -8.30 1.14
CA HIS A 78 1.27 -9.66 0.75
C HIS A 78 1.70 -10.68 1.81
N CYS A 79 1.13 -10.52 3.01
CA CYS A 79 1.50 -11.29 4.20
C CYS A 79 1.43 -12.80 3.94
N ILE A 80 2.39 -13.55 4.51
CA ILE A 80 2.43 -15.02 4.47
C ILE A 80 1.14 -15.59 5.08
N GLU A 81 0.69 -14.99 6.19
CA GLU A 81 -0.57 -15.27 6.85
C GLU A 81 -1.39 -13.97 6.85
N PRO A 82 -2.24 -13.74 5.83
CA PRO A 82 -2.93 -12.47 5.63
C PRO A 82 -4.18 -12.31 6.50
N PRO A 83 -4.16 -11.46 7.54
CA PRO A 83 -5.33 -11.30 8.42
C PRO A 83 -6.54 -10.71 7.68
N CYS A 84 -6.30 -9.83 6.70
CA CYS A 84 -7.37 -9.30 5.86
C CYS A 84 -8.16 -10.40 5.14
N LYS A 85 -7.48 -11.46 4.66
CA LYS A 85 -8.16 -12.63 4.10
C LYS A 85 -8.92 -13.40 5.17
N MET A 86 -8.29 -13.67 6.31
CA MET A 86 -8.93 -14.43 7.40
C MET A 86 -10.23 -13.76 7.87
N THR A 87 -10.23 -12.44 7.98
CA THR A 87 -11.43 -11.64 8.30
C THR A 87 -12.45 -11.70 7.16
N ALA A 88 -12.04 -11.53 5.90
CA ALA A 88 -12.95 -11.61 4.76
C ALA A 88 -13.57 -13.01 4.59
N ASP A 89 -12.85 -14.07 4.95
CA ASP A 89 -13.31 -15.46 4.87
C ASP A 89 -14.52 -15.74 5.78
N ALA A 90 -14.71 -14.95 6.83
CA ALA A 90 -15.91 -15.01 7.67
C ALA A 90 -17.19 -14.57 6.93
N TYR A 91 -17.04 -13.81 5.84
CA TYR A 91 -18.12 -13.25 5.04
C TYR A 91 -18.25 -13.92 3.67
N ASP A 92 -17.17 -13.91 2.87
CA ASP A 92 -17.07 -14.60 1.58
C ASP A 92 -15.63 -15.04 1.34
N SER A 93 -15.38 -16.34 1.41
CA SER A 93 -14.07 -16.97 1.16
C SER A 93 -13.46 -16.69 -0.23
N ALA A 94 -14.26 -16.22 -1.19
CA ALA A 94 -13.81 -15.84 -2.52
C ALA A 94 -13.52 -14.33 -2.66
N ALA A 95 -13.77 -13.52 -1.63
CA ALA A 95 -13.52 -12.08 -1.69
C ALA A 95 -12.02 -11.75 -1.76
N ILE A 96 -11.20 -12.45 -0.97
CA ILE A 96 -9.74 -12.33 -0.99
C ILE A 96 -9.14 -13.72 -1.13
N TYR A 97 -8.31 -13.93 -2.15
CA TYR A 97 -7.59 -15.19 -2.33
C TYR A 97 -6.08 -15.01 -2.12
N HIS A 98 -5.44 -16.09 -1.65
CA HIS A 98 -3.99 -16.16 -1.45
C HIS A 98 -3.42 -17.15 -2.48
N ASP A 99 -2.68 -16.64 -3.46
CA ASP A 99 -2.13 -17.46 -4.54
C ASP A 99 -0.97 -18.33 -4.05
N GLU A 100 -1.15 -19.65 -4.06
CA GLU A 100 -0.16 -20.60 -3.52
C GLU A 100 1.18 -20.60 -4.29
N LYS A 101 1.19 -20.19 -5.56
CA LYS A 101 2.39 -20.21 -6.41
C LYS A 101 3.28 -18.98 -6.17
N THR A 102 2.68 -17.83 -5.95
CA THR A 102 3.37 -16.54 -5.86
C THR A 102 3.39 -15.96 -4.46
N GLY A 103 2.47 -16.37 -3.58
CA GLY A 103 2.24 -15.74 -2.28
C GLY A 103 1.43 -14.43 -2.38
N ALA A 104 0.84 -14.14 -3.53
CA ALA A 104 0.06 -12.91 -3.71
C ALA A 104 -1.28 -12.99 -2.96
N VAL A 105 -1.50 -12.05 -2.04
CA VAL A 105 -2.82 -11.74 -1.48
C VAL A 105 -3.56 -10.82 -2.44
N VAL A 106 -4.69 -11.25 -2.98
CA VAL A 106 -5.41 -10.55 -4.06
C VAL A 106 -6.87 -10.35 -3.68
N PHE A 107 -7.31 -9.09 -3.74
CA PHE A 107 -8.69 -8.68 -3.51
C PHE A 107 -9.43 -8.79 -4.84
N THR A 108 -10.61 -9.41 -4.82
CA THR A 108 -11.46 -9.56 -6.00
C THR A 108 -12.60 -8.54 -5.99
N GLU A 109 -13.37 -8.49 -7.08
CA GLU A 109 -14.56 -7.64 -7.18
C GLU A 109 -15.59 -7.92 -6.07
N LYS A 110 -15.64 -9.14 -5.53
CA LYS A 110 -16.53 -9.55 -4.44
C LYS A 110 -16.27 -8.79 -3.13
N THR A 111 -15.11 -8.15 -2.98
CA THR A 111 -14.85 -7.29 -1.80
C THR A 111 -15.81 -6.12 -1.70
N LYS A 112 -16.43 -5.70 -2.82
CA LYS A 112 -17.48 -4.67 -2.87
C LYS A 112 -18.80 -5.09 -2.24
N ASP A 113 -19.06 -6.39 -2.19
CA ASP A 113 -20.30 -6.97 -1.69
C ASP A 113 -20.23 -7.31 -0.19
N LEU A 114 -19.07 -7.06 0.44
CA LEU A 114 -18.87 -7.35 1.86
C LEU A 114 -19.61 -6.31 2.72
N PRO A 115 -20.25 -6.74 3.83
CA PRO A 115 -21.10 -5.88 4.63
C PRO A 115 -20.32 -4.78 5.37
N ASP A 116 -19.09 -5.06 5.79
CA ASP A 116 -18.20 -4.07 6.41
C ASP A 116 -16.74 -4.28 5.99
N PHE A 117 -16.28 -3.43 5.06
CA PHE A 117 -14.88 -3.45 4.64
C PHE A 117 -13.93 -2.86 5.69
N ASN A 118 -14.41 -2.05 6.63
CA ASN A 118 -13.53 -1.44 7.64
C ASN A 118 -12.93 -2.49 8.55
N GLU A 119 -13.68 -3.53 8.93
CA GLU A 119 -13.15 -4.63 9.74
C GLU A 119 -11.97 -5.34 9.05
N ILE A 120 -12.05 -5.50 7.71
CA ILE A 120 -10.99 -6.11 6.90
C ILE A 120 -9.76 -5.22 6.86
N ARG A 121 -9.95 -3.89 6.75
CA ARG A 121 -8.87 -2.91 6.80
C ARG A 121 -8.23 -2.86 8.18
N GLU A 122 -9.03 -2.88 9.26
CA GLU A 122 -8.56 -2.84 10.64
C GLU A 122 -7.80 -4.12 11.03
N ALA A 123 -8.12 -5.26 10.43
CA ALA A 123 -7.35 -6.49 10.56
C ALA A 123 -5.95 -6.37 9.94
N CYS A 124 -5.74 -5.45 8.99
CA CYS A 124 -4.43 -5.25 8.38
C CYS A 124 -3.49 -4.50 9.33
N PRO A 125 -2.39 -5.11 9.81
CA PRO A 125 -1.45 -4.44 10.73
C PRO A 125 -0.68 -3.29 10.08
N TYR A 126 -0.81 -3.12 8.76
CA TYR A 126 -0.17 -2.06 7.99
C TYR A 126 -1.17 -1.02 7.48
N ASN A 127 -2.47 -1.14 7.83
CA ASN A 127 -3.54 -0.24 7.38
C ASN A 127 -3.55 -0.01 5.85
N ILE A 128 -3.36 -1.10 5.10
CA ILE A 128 -3.46 -1.14 3.63
C ILE A 128 -4.91 -1.27 3.20
#